data_AF-A0A7K2XAL5-F1
#
_entry.id   AF-A0A7K2XAL5-F1
#
_cell.length_a   1.000
_cell.length_b   1.000
_cell.length_c   1.000
_cell.angle_alpha   90.00
_cell.angle_beta   90.00
_cell.angle_gamma   90.00
#
_symmetry.space_group_name_H-M   'P 1'
#
loop_
_entity.id
_entity.type
_entity.pdbx_description
1 polymer ?
#
loop_
_entity_poly.entity_id
_entity_poly.type
_entity_poly.pdbx_seq_one_letter_code
_entity_poly.pdbx_strand_id
1 'polypeptide(L)'
;MSPASLPPVAPDVLAEAVEQLSARLRKKLDAAIEGCAEHAVPAADGSLGVRFGEDALVTLRPGPSGTVSEAGQAVCTCLLAPRCLHRAAVLGAAPIADAEAAPDLPDATVDLPDPA
;
A
#
# COMPACT_ATOMS: atom_id res chain seq x y z
N MET A 1 13.26 -10.50 -18.51
CA MET A 1 11.90 -10.21 -18.00
C MET A 1 11.99 -8.87 -17.30
N SER A 2 11.22 -7.89 -17.73
CA SER A 2 11.19 -6.56 -17.08
C SER A 2 10.52 -6.67 -15.72
N PRO A 3 10.94 -5.90 -14.70
CA PRO A 3 10.22 -5.84 -13.43
C PRO A 3 8.80 -5.35 -13.68
N ALA A 4 7.81 -5.97 -13.04
CA ALA A 4 6.45 -5.47 -13.08
C ALA A 4 6.34 -4.21 -12.20
N SER A 5 5.61 -3.20 -12.66
CA SER A 5 5.34 -2.01 -11.85
C SER A 5 4.47 -2.39 -10.65
N LEU A 6 4.82 -1.88 -9.47
CA LEU A 6 3.98 -2.02 -8.28
C LEU A 6 2.61 -1.32 -8.50
N PRO A 7 1.50 -1.88 -7.98
CA PRO A 7 0.19 -1.22 -8.01
C PRO A 7 0.20 0.04 -7.14
N PRO A 8 -0.64 1.06 -7.43
CA PRO A 8 -0.79 2.21 -6.56
C PRO A 8 -1.26 1.83 -5.16
N VAL A 9 -0.83 2.58 -4.15
CA VAL A 9 -1.15 2.38 -2.73
C VAL A 9 -1.85 3.63 -2.18
N ALA A 10 -2.93 3.44 -1.43
CA ALA A 10 -3.59 4.53 -0.72
C ALA A 10 -2.67 5.11 0.38
N PRO A 11 -2.59 6.45 0.55
CA PRO A 11 -1.71 7.08 1.53
C PRO A 11 -1.85 6.52 2.96
N ASP A 12 -3.10 6.28 3.40
CA ASP A 12 -3.39 5.79 4.75
C ASP A 12 -2.85 4.38 5.01
N VAL A 13 -2.83 3.51 3.99
CA VAL A 13 -2.29 2.15 4.10
C VAL A 13 -0.78 2.17 4.32
N LEU A 14 -0.08 3.08 3.61
CA LEU A 14 1.34 3.29 3.82
C LEU A 14 1.62 3.88 5.21
N ALA A 15 0.88 4.93 5.60
CA ALA A 15 1.03 5.56 6.90
C ALA A 15 0.85 4.55 8.05
N GLU A 16 -0.23 3.77 8.03
CA GLU A 16 -0.51 2.73 9.04
C GLU A 16 0.63 1.70 9.11
N ALA A 17 1.16 1.26 7.96
CA ALA A 17 2.26 0.30 7.92
C ALA A 17 3.54 0.85 8.57
N VAL A 18 3.87 2.14 8.33
CA VAL A 18 5.05 2.80 8.90
C VAL A 18 4.88 3.05 10.41
N GLU A 19 3.68 3.45 10.84
CA GLU A 19 3.37 3.68 12.25
C GLU A 19 3.55 2.43 13.10
N GLN A 20 3.17 1.26 12.56
CA GLN A 20 3.29 -0.04 13.22
C GLN A 20 4.74 -0.53 13.40
N LEU A 21 5.71 0.06 12.69
CA LEU A 21 7.11 -0.33 12.82
C LEU A 21 7.70 0.11 14.16
N SER A 22 8.64 -0.68 14.70
CA SER A 22 9.47 -0.19 15.82
C SER A 22 10.44 0.90 15.33
N ALA A 23 10.94 1.75 16.23
CA ALA A 23 11.91 2.78 15.89
C ALA A 23 13.17 2.21 15.18
N ARG A 24 13.59 0.99 15.53
CA ARG A 24 14.71 0.31 14.88
C ARG A 24 14.41 -0.06 13.43
N LEU A 25 13.18 -0.51 13.14
CA LEU A 25 12.77 -0.87 11.79
C LEU A 25 12.51 0.37 10.93
N ARG A 26 11.88 1.42 11.48
CA ARG A 26 11.67 2.68 10.75
C ARG A 26 12.98 3.28 10.23
N LYS A 27 14.04 3.23 11.04
CA LYS A 27 15.39 3.69 10.63
C LYS A 27 15.97 2.95 9.42
N LYS A 28 15.46 1.76 9.10
CA LYS A 28 15.93 0.93 7.98
C LYS A 28 15.00 1.01 6.77
N LEU A 29 13.89 1.75 6.85
CA LEU A 29 12.84 1.73 5.86
C LEU A 29 13.33 2.21 4.49
N ASP A 30 13.96 3.38 4.42
CA ASP A 30 14.41 3.96 3.15
C ASP A 30 15.37 3.04 2.40
N ALA A 31 16.34 2.46 3.12
CA ALA A 31 17.28 1.50 2.55
C ALA A 31 16.61 0.19 2.09
N ALA A 32 15.47 -0.19 2.70
CA ALA A 32 14.70 -1.35 2.29
C ALA A 32 13.75 -1.06 1.11
N ILE A 33 13.31 0.20 0.96
CA ILE A 33 12.52 0.67 -0.19
C ILE A 33 13.38 0.64 -1.45
N GLU A 34 14.64 1.06 -1.34
CA GLU A 34 15.59 1.11 -2.46
C GLU A 34 15.72 -0.25 -3.15
N GLY A 35 15.42 -0.28 -4.46
CA GLY A 35 15.55 -1.47 -5.31
C GLY A 35 14.52 -2.59 -5.09
N CYS A 36 13.70 -2.55 -4.04
CA CYS A 36 12.81 -3.70 -3.76
C CYS A 36 11.74 -3.94 -4.84
N ALA A 37 11.29 -2.88 -5.53
CA ALA A 37 10.35 -2.99 -6.66
C ALA A 37 10.92 -3.77 -7.86
N GLU A 38 12.25 -3.82 -8.00
CA GLU A 38 12.91 -4.59 -9.07
C GLU A 38 12.71 -6.10 -8.93
N HIS A 39 12.38 -6.56 -7.70
CA HIS A 39 12.09 -7.96 -7.40
C HIS A 39 10.59 -8.31 -7.51
N ALA A 40 9.78 -7.40 -8.04
CA ALA A 40 8.35 -7.61 -8.21
C ALA A 40 8.04 -8.60 -9.34
N VAL A 41 7.21 -9.60 -9.02
CA VAL A 41 6.78 -10.67 -9.93
C VAL A 41 5.25 -10.75 -9.92
N PRO A 42 4.58 -10.58 -11.08
CA PRO A 42 3.14 -10.77 -11.18
C PRO A 42 2.77 -12.24 -11.13
N ALA A 43 1.66 -12.54 -10.46
CA ALA A 43 1.05 -13.84 -10.42
C ALA A 43 -0.17 -13.91 -11.36
N ALA A 44 -0.54 -15.12 -11.76
CA ALA A 44 -1.67 -15.34 -12.67
C ALA A 44 -3.03 -14.96 -12.06
N ASP A 45 -3.13 -14.87 -10.72
CA ASP A 45 -4.34 -14.48 -10.00
C ASP A 45 -4.49 -12.96 -9.85
N GLY A 46 -3.63 -12.16 -10.50
CA GLY A 46 -3.62 -10.70 -10.40
C GLY A 46 -2.92 -10.16 -9.16
N SER A 47 -2.37 -11.03 -8.30
CA SER A 47 -1.51 -10.59 -7.19
C SER A 47 -0.08 -10.29 -7.66
N LEU A 48 0.65 -9.54 -6.84
CA LEU A 48 2.06 -9.22 -7.07
C LEU A 48 2.91 -9.69 -5.89
N GLY A 49 3.95 -10.46 -6.16
CA GLY A 49 4.90 -10.93 -5.16
C GLY A 49 6.20 -10.14 -5.19
N VAL A 50 6.75 -9.79 -4.03
CA VAL A 50 8.10 -9.20 -3.87
C VAL A 50 8.88 -10.03 -2.86
N ARG A 51 10.00 -10.62 -3.27
CA ARG A 51 10.85 -11.45 -2.40
C ARG A 51 11.95 -10.64 -1.74
N PHE A 52 12.18 -10.92 -0.46
CA PHE A 52 13.29 -10.42 0.34
C PHE A 52 14.09 -11.62 0.85
N GLY A 53 15.21 -11.91 0.19
CA GLY A 53 15.97 -13.13 0.45
C GLY A 53 15.14 -14.39 0.23
N GLU A 54 15.41 -15.43 1.01
CA GLU A 54 14.76 -16.75 0.87
C GLU A 54 13.49 -16.88 1.73
N ASP A 55 13.39 -16.14 2.83
CA ASP A 55 12.39 -16.40 3.90
C ASP A 55 11.18 -15.46 3.87
N ALA A 56 11.21 -14.37 3.10
CA ALA A 56 10.18 -13.35 3.12
C ALA A 56 9.62 -13.07 1.72
N LEU A 57 8.30 -13.26 1.58
CA LEU A 57 7.52 -12.87 0.43
C LEU A 57 6.46 -11.87 0.88
N VAL A 58 6.44 -10.69 0.27
CA VAL A 58 5.31 -9.76 0.35
C VAL A 58 4.40 -10.03 -0.83
N THR A 59 3.11 -10.20 -0.58
CA THR A 59 2.09 -10.34 -1.60
C THR A 59 1.16 -9.13 -1.53
N LEU A 60 1.04 -8.41 -2.64
CA LEU A 60 0.04 -7.37 -2.84
C LEU A 60 -1.14 -7.97 -3.60
N ARG A 61 -2.36 -7.71 -3.13
CA ARG A 61 -3.62 -8.12 -3.74
C ARG A 61 -4.50 -6.88 -3.90
N PRO A 62 -4.24 -6.05 -4.92
CA PRO A 62 -5.03 -4.85 -5.14
C PRO A 62 -6.53 -5.17 -5.28
N GLY A 63 -7.37 -4.22 -4.87
CA GLY A 63 -8.82 -4.33 -5.06
C GLY A 63 -9.24 -4.18 -6.52
N PRO A 64 -10.55 -4.17 -6.81
CA PRO A 64 -11.07 -4.03 -8.16
C PRO A 64 -10.62 -2.76 -8.90
N SER A 65 -10.25 -1.71 -8.17
CA SER A 65 -9.68 -0.47 -8.72
C SER A 65 -8.22 -0.61 -9.17
N GLY A 66 -7.56 -1.74 -8.87
CA GLY A 66 -6.12 -1.92 -9.09
C GLY A 66 -5.24 -1.25 -8.01
N THR A 67 -5.85 -0.68 -6.96
CA THR A 67 -5.16 -0.02 -5.84
C THR A 67 -5.13 -0.91 -4.60
N VAL A 68 -4.03 -0.81 -3.83
CA VAL A 68 -3.96 -1.33 -2.46
C VAL A 68 -4.52 -0.25 -1.53
N SER A 69 -5.80 -0.38 -1.16
CA SER A 69 -6.56 0.55 -0.33
C SER A 69 -6.86 0.06 1.09
N GLU A 70 -6.61 -1.23 1.37
CA GLU A 70 -6.85 -1.84 2.68
C GLU A 70 -5.59 -2.56 3.18
N ALA A 71 -5.33 -2.50 4.50
CA ALA A 71 -4.15 -3.11 5.09
C ALA A 71 -4.01 -4.63 4.81
N GLY A 72 -5.14 -5.34 4.74
CA GLY A 72 -5.19 -6.78 4.45
C GLY A 72 -4.76 -7.17 3.03
N GLN A 73 -4.68 -6.20 2.11
CA GLN A 73 -4.26 -6.43 0.73
C GLN A 73 -2.73 -6.53 0.59
N ALA A 74 -1.97 -6.20 1.63
CA ALA A 74 -0.51 -6.35 1.65
C ALA A 74 -0.09 -7.30 2.78
N VAL A 75 0.29 -8.52 2.43
CA VAL A 75 0.64 -9.57 3.40
C VAL A 75 2.09 -9.97 3.24
N CYS A 76 2.82 -10.09 4.34
CA CYS A 76 4.18 -10.62 4.34
C CYS A 76 4.23 -11.98 5.06
N THR A 77 5.01 -12.92 4.55
CA THR A 77 5.21 -14.25 5.18
C THR A 77 6.22 -14.25 6.33
N CYS A 78 6.94 -13.14 6.56
CA CYS A 78 7.98 -13.11 7.57
C CYS A 78 7.40 -13.16 9.00
N LEU A 79 8.19 -13.63 9.96
CA LEU A 79 7.78 -13.81 11.36
C LEU A 79 7.34 -12.52 12.09
N LEU A 80 7.68 -11.34 11.55
CA LEU A 80 7.29 -10.04 12.12
C LEU A 80 5.98 -9.50 11.54
N ALA A 81 5.33 -10.23 10.63
CA ALA A 81 4.07 -9.81 10.05
C ALA A 81 2.98 -9.65 11.14
N PRO A 82 2.05 -8.70 10.98
CA PRO A 82 1.97 -7.73 9.88
C PRO A 82 2.99 -6.58 10.02
N ARG A 83 3.54 -6.33 11.21
CA ARG A 83 4.37 -5.16 11.55
C ARG A 83 5.85 -5.31 11.14
N CYS A 84 6.11 -5.62 9.88
CA CYS A 84 7.45 -5.91 9.38
C CYS A 84 7.98 -4.84 8.42
N LEU A 85 9.31 -4.73 8.36
CA LEU A 85 10.03 -3.85 7.44
C LEU A 85 9.66 -4.13 5.97
N HIS A 86 9.56 -5.40 5.58
CA HIS A 86 9.31 -5.81 4.20
C HIS A 86 7.97 -5.29 3.66
N ARG A 87 6.89 -5.42 4.44
CA ARG A 87 5.56 -4.93 4.05
C ARG A 87 5.60 -3.41 3.85
N ALA A 88 6.14 -2.67 4.82
CA ALA A 88 6.25 -1.23 4.73
C ALA A 88 7.15 -0.77 3.57
N ALA A 89 8.24 -1.48 3.29
CA ALA A 89 9.14 -1.17 2.18
C ALA A 89 8.46 -1.32 0.82
N VAL A 90 7.72 -2.42 0.61
CA VAL A 90 6.99 -2.63 -0.65
C VAL A 90 5.88 -1.58 -0.83
N LEU A 91 5.15 -1.26 0.23
CA LEU A 91 4.15 -0.20 0.18
C LEU A 91 4.78 1.18 -0.09
N GLY A 92 5.95 1.46 0.47
CA GLY A 92 6.67 2.72 0.28
C GLY A 92 7.38 2.85 -1.07
N ALA A 93 7.64 1.73 -1.77
CA ALA A 93 8.18 1.72 -3.12
C ALA A 93 7.11 1.88 -4.20
N ALA A 94 5.84 1.71 -3.85
CA ALA A 94 4.72 1.79 -4.77
C ALA A 94 4.36 3.24 -5.13
N PRO A 95 3.78 3.49 -6.31
CA PRO A 95 3.13 4.77 -6.59
C PRO A 95 2.05 5.07 -5.55
N ILE A 96 1.94 6.32 -5.12
CA ILE A 96 0.84 6.73 -4.25
C ILE A 96 -0.40 6.99 -5.11
N ALA A 97 -1.53 6.42 -4.72
CA ALA A 97 -2.81 6.69 -5.37
C ALA A 97 -3.27 8.12 -5.04
N ASP A 98 -3.76 8.85 -6.04
CA ASP A 98 -4.39 10.15 -5.82
C ASP A 98 -5.63 9.97 -4.92
N ALA A 99 -5.69 10.75 -3.85
CA ALA A 99 -6.77 10.67 -2.85
C ALA A 99 -8.14 11.20 -3.38
N GLU A 100 -8.20 11.70 -4.61
CA GLU A 100 -9.36 12.41 -5.18
C GLU A 100 -10.54 11.53 -5.62
N ALA A 101 -10.53 10.23 -5.33
CA ALA A 101 -11.69 9.37 -5.49
C ALA A 101 -12.53 9.25 -4.19
N ALA A 102 -12.68 10.33 -3.43
CA ALA A 102 -13.78 10.43 -2.48
C ALA A 102 -15.06 10.74 -3.30
N PRO A 103 -16.17 10.00 -3.14
CA PRO A 103 -17.42 10.40 -3.76
C PRO A 103 -17.79 11.78 -3.23
N ASP A 104 -17.90 12.73 -4.15
CA ASP A 104 -18.44 14.07 -3.92
C ASP A 104 -19.80 13.89 -3.24
N LEU A 105 -19.86 14.07 -1.93
CA LEU A 105 -21.14 14.12 -1.22
C LEU A 105 -21.85 15.35 -1.79
N PRO A 106 -23.03 15.23 -2.43
CA PRO A 106 -23.72 16.40 -2.92
C PRO A 106 -23.99 17.30 -1.72
N ASP A 107 -23.39 18.49 -1.76
CA ASP A 107 -23.64 19.59 -0.84
C ASP A 107 -25.15 19.81 -0.81
N ALA A 108 -25.77 19.36 0.28
CA ALA A 108 -27.17 19.59 0.53
C ALA A 108 -27.30 21.08 0.86
N THR A 109 -27.50 21.89 -0.17
CA THR A 109 -27.98 23.26 0.00
C THR A 109 -29.28 23.20 0.79
N VAL A 110 -29.19 23.56 2.06
CA VAL A 110 -30.35 23.90 2.88
C VAL A 110 -30.92 25.20 2.32
N ASP A 111 -31.94 25.07 1.47
CA ASP A 111 -32.87 26.14 1.13
C ASP A 111 -33.56 26.58 2.42
N LEU A 112 -33.17 27.75 2.94
CA LEU A 112 -33.86 28.38 4.06
C LEU A 112 -34.97 29.26 3.47
N PRO A 113 -36.26 28.99 3.74
CA PRO A 113 -37.33 29.82 3.20
C PRO A 113 -37.34 31.23 3.82
N ASP A 114 -37.57 32.23 2.97
CA ASP A 114 -37.61 33.66 3.28
C ASP A 114 -38.80 33.98 4.23
N PRO A 115 -38.59 34.66 5.37
CA PRO A 115 -39.69 35.05 6.25
C PRO A 115 -40.46 36.27 5.69
N ALA A 116 -41.78 36.11 5.58
CA ALA A 116 -42.75 37.13 5.17
C ALA A 116 -42.90 38.31 6.15
#